data_AF-A0A365YES0-F1
#
_entry.id   AF-A0A365YES0-F1
#
_cell.length_a   1.000
_cell.length_b   1.000
_cell.length_c   1.000
_cell.angle_alpha   90.00
_cell.angle_beta   90.00
_cell.angle_gamma   90.00
#
_symmetry.space_group_name_H-M   'P 1'
#
loop_
_entity.id
_entity.type
_entity.pdbx_description
1 polymer ?
#
loop_
_entity_poly.entity_id
_entity_poly.type
_entity_poly.pdbx_seq_one_letter_code
_entity_poly.pdbx_strand_id
1 'polypeptide(L)'
;MTNRPRKDIHLSLTGDQYDDLTSALETQRNSFEQFATDANNGFGYLDTAYWTQRVTEVQQLLDTVRRLALGANPEVVRHEAQENATKHASPDSGTEIGPQG
;
A
#
# COMPACT_ATOMS: atom_id res chain seq x y z
N MET A 1 -10.19 13.00 -8.96
CA MET A 1 -10.12 11.92 -7.94
C MET A 1 -10.93 12.34 -6.72
N THR A 2 -11.99 11.62 -6.39
CA THR A 2 -12.76 11.86 -5.16
C THR A 2 -11.92 11.42 -3.97
N ASN A 3 -11.39 12.38 -3.23
CA ASN A 3 -10.57 12.15 -2.05
C ASN A 3 -11.51 11.62 -0.95
N ARG A 4 -11.68 10.31 -0.86
CA ARG A 4 -12.48 9.72 0.22
C ARG A 4 -11.79 10.04 1.54
N PRO A 5 -12.52 10.51 2.56
CA PRO A 5 -11.90 10.82 3.85
C PRO A 5 -11.18 9.59 4.38
N ARG A 6 -9.95 9.80 4.85
CA ARG A 6 -9.15 8.77 5.52
C ARG A 6 -9.93 8.28 6.74
N LYS A 7 -9.92 6.97 6.95
CA LYS A 7 -10.46 6.34 8.16
C LYS A 7 -9.31 5.70 8.91
N ASP A 8 -9.16 6.08 10.17
CA ASP A 8 -8.13 5.54 11.05
C ASP A 8 -8.75 4.51 11.99
N ILE A 9 -8.09 3.36 12.13
CA ILE A 9 -8.48 2.30 13.04
C ILE A 9 -7.32 2.07 14.00
N HIS A 10 -7.57 2.22 15.29
CA HIS A 10 -6.59 1.93 16.34
C HIS A 10 -6.79 0.48 16.80
N LEU A 11 -5.79 -0.37 16.55
CA LEU A 11 -5.81 -1.78 16.93
C LEU A 11 -4.88 -2.01 18.12
N SER A 12 -5.32 -2.85 19.04
CA SER A 12 -4.50 -3.39 20.12
C SER A 12 -4.60 -4.90 20.04
N LEU A 13 -3.51 -5.55 19.64
CA LEU A 13 -3.48 -6.95 19.26
C LEU A 13 -2.53 -7.73 20.18
N THR A 14 -2.89 -8.97 20.48
CA THR A 14 -2.00 -9.96 21.09
C THR A 14 -1.02 -10.53 20.05
N GLY A 15 0.00 -11.26 20.49
CA GLY A 15 1.02 -11.81 19.59
C GLY A 15 0.45 -12.74 18.52
N ASP A 16 -0.44 -13.65 18.91
CA ASP A 16 -1.18 -14.54 18.00
C ASP A 16 -2.04 -13.75 17.01
N GLN A 17 -2.68 -12.66 17.45
CA GLN A 17 -3.45 -11.80 16.55
C GLN A 17 -2.56 -11.04 15.54
N TYR A 18 -1.31 -10.74 15.90
CA TYR A 18 -0.33 -10.20 14.94
C TYR A 18 0.07 -11.26 13.89
N ASP A 19 0.24 -12.51 14.29
CA ASP A 19 0.58 -13.61 13.38
C ASP A 19 -0.57 -13.91 12.42
N ASP A 20 -1.80 -13.91 12.92
CA ASP A 20 -3.02 -14.05 12.11
C ASP A 20 -3.16 -12.91 11.10
N LEU A 21 -2.95 -11.66 11.54
CA LEU A 21 -3.00 -10.48 10.67
C LEU A 21 -1.90 -10.54 9.59
N THR A 22 -0.69 -10.96 9.97
CA THR A 22 0.44 -11.13 9.04
C THR A 22 0.08 -12.16 7.96
N SER A 23 -0.43 -13.33 8.37
CA SER A 23 -0.83 -14.42 7.46
C SER A 23 -1.96 -13.99 6.51
N ALA A 24 -2.94 -13.24 7.03
CA ALA A 24 -4.04 -12.71 6.20
C ALA A 24 -3.54 -11.70 5.16
N LEU A 25 -2.62 -10.81 5.54
CA LEU A 25 -2.02 -9.83 4.61
C LEU A 25 -1.15 -10.50 3.54
N GLU A 26 -0.39 -11.53 3.90
CA GLU A 26 0.39 -12.32 2.92
C GLU A 26 -0.52 -13.01 1.91
N THR A 27 -1.60 -13.64 2.38
CA THR A 27 -2.60 -14.28 1.52
C THR A 27 -3.21 -13.28 0.55
N GLN A 28 -3.54 -12.08 1.04
CA GLN A 28 -4.10 -11.01 0.22
C GLN A 28 -3.09 -10.49 -0.83
N ARG A 29 -1.81 -10.30 -0.43
CA ARG A 29 -0.75 -9.89 -1.34
C ARG A 29 -0.58 -10.90 -2.48
N ASN A 30 -0.47 -12.19 -2.15
CA ASN A 30 -0.33 -13.26 -3.13
C ASN A 30 -1.54 -13.32 -4.09
N SER A 31 -2.74 -13.05 -3.59
CA SER A 31 -3.95 -12.97 -4.44
C SER A 31 -3.85 -11.80 -5.45
N PHE A 32 -3.33 -10.65 -5.03
CA PHE A 32 -3.11 -9.52 -5.95
C PHE A 32 -1.97 -9.77 -6.95
N GLU A 33 -0.92 -10.51 -6.56
CA GLU A 33 0.13 -10.96 -7.49
C GLU A 33 -0.45 -11.87 -8.58
N GLN A 34 -1.37 -12.77 -8.20
CA GLN A 34 -2.10 -13.59 -9.17
C GLN A 34 -2.96 -12.74 -10.10
N PHE A 35 -3.70 -11.76 -9.58
CA PHE A 35 -4.50 -10.87 -10.43
C PHE A 35 -3.64 -10.02 -11.37
N ALA A 36 -2.45 -9.57 -10.94
CA ALA A 36 -1.51 -8.88 -11.83
C ALA A 36 -1.05 -9.80 -12.97
N THR A 37 -0.79 -11.06 -12.66
CA THR A 37 -0.43 -12.10 -13.65
C THR A 37 -1.57 -12.35 -14.63
N ASP A 38 -2.80 -12.51 -14.13
CA ASP A 38 -3.99 -12.73 -14.95
C ASP A 38 -4.26 -11.52 -15.88
N ALA A 39 -4.14 -10.30 -15.34
CA ALA A 39 -4.27 -9.06 -16.11
C ALA A 39 -3.22 -8.94 -17.22
N ASN A 40 -1.98 -9.32 -16.94
CA ASN A 40 -0.92 -9.34 -17.94
C ASN A 40 -1.19 -10.35 -19.07
N ASN A 41 -1.95 -11.40 -18.76
CA ASN A 41 -2.41 -12.41 -19.72
C ASN A 41 -3.73 -12.05 -20.42
N GLY A 42 -4.27 -10.84 -20.17
CA GLY A 42 -5.50 -10.35 -20.80
C GLY A 42 -6.80 -10.77 -20.10
N PHE A 43 -6.74 -11.25 -18.86
CA PHE A 43 -7.91 -11.62 -18.06
C PHE A 43 -8.19 -10.62 -16.94
N GLY A 44 -9.47 -10.33 -16.67
CA GLY A 44 -9.89 -9.46 -15.57
C GLY A 44 -10.41 -8.08 -16.01
N TYR A 45 -10.82 -7.27 -15.04
CA TYR A 45 -11.45 -5.96 -15.27
C TYR A 45 -10.47 -4.78 -15.14
N LEU A 46 -9.39 -4.95 -14.37
CA LEU A 46 -8.40 -3.91 -14.08
C LEU A 46 -7.04 -4.32 -14.63
N ASP A 47 -6.23 -3.32 -14.98
CA ASP A 47 -4.92 -3.54 -15.58
C ASP A 47 -3.87 -4.08 -14.61
N THR A 48 -2.76 -4.56 -15.17
CA THR A 48 -1.62 -5.06 -14.40
C THR A 48 -1.07 -4.00 -13.45
N ALA A 49 -0.98 -2.74 -13.90
CA ALA A 49 -0.42 -1.64 -13.11
C ALA A 49 -1.21 -1.40 -11.81
N TYR A 50 -2.54 -1.46 -11.88
CA TYR A 50 -3.42 -1.36 -10.73
C TYR A 50 -3.12 -2.47 -9.71
N TRP A 51 -3.06 -3.72 -10.15
CA TRP A 51 -2.81 -4.85 -9.26
C TRP A 51 -1.41 -4.82 -8.66
N THR A 52 -0.39 -4.48 -9.46
CA THR A 52 0.98 -4.28 -8.98
C THR A 52 1.05 -3.19 -7.90
N GLN A 53 0.34 -2.07 -8.09
CA GLN A 53 0.24 -1.03 -7.07
C GLN A 53 -0.41 -1.56 -5.77
N ARG A 54 -1.47 -2.37 -5.87
CA ARG A 54 -2.09 -3.00 -4.69
C ARG A 54 -1.14 -3.96 -3.97
N VAL A 55 -0.33 -4.74 -4.70
CA VAL A 55 0.72 -5.59 -4.11
C VAL A 55 1.71 -4.75 -3.30
N THR A 56 2.19 -3.64 -3.87
CA THR A 56 3.12 -2.73 -3.17
C THR A 56 2.51 -2.16 -1.89
N GLU A 57 1.25 -1.71 -1.94
CA GLU A 57 0.57 -1.16 -0.76
C GLU A 57 0.38 -2.20 0.35
N VAL A 58 -0.02 -3.43 0.00
CA VAL A 58 -0.16 -4.52 1.00
C VAL A 58 1.21 -4.91 1.57
N GLN A 59 2.26 -4.94 0.75
CA GLN A 59 3.62 -5.20 1.22
C GLN A 59 4.09 -4.15 2.23
N GLN A 60 3.85 -2.87 1.97
CA GLN A 60 4.17 -1.78 2.91
C GLN A 60 3.41 -1.91 4.25
N LEU A 61 2.14 -2.34 4.19
CA LEU A 61 1.35 -2.61 5.39
C LEU A 61 1.90 -3.84 6.14
N LEU A 62 2.26 -4.91 5.43
CA LEU A 62 2.84 -6.12 6.02
C LEU A 62 4.15 -5.81 6.76
N ASP A 63 5.04 -5.02 6.14
CA ASP A 63 6.30 -4.60 6.77
C ASP A 63 6.05 -3.73 8.01
N THR A 64 5.00 -2.91 7.99
CA THR A 64 4.57 -2.12 9.15
C THR A 64 4.08 -3.02 10.29
N VAL A 65 3.20 -3.98 10.00
CA VAL A 65 2.67 -4.93 10.99
C VAL A 65 3.79 -5.76 11.61
N ARG A 66 4.71 -6.29 10.80
CA ARG A 66 5.86 -7.08 11.29
C ARG A 66 6.76 -6.29 12.22
N ARG A 67 7.05 -5.01 11.91
CA ARG A 67 7.82 -4.14 12.80
C ARG A 67 7.12 -3.91 14.14
N LEU A 68 5.81 -3.69 14.12
CA LEU A 68 5.01 -3.52 15.34
C LEU A 68 4.96 -4.80 16.18
N ALA A 69 4.84 -5.96 15.54
CA ALA A 69 4.88 -7.26 16.21
C ALA A 69 6.23 -7.50 16.93
N LEU A 70 7.33 -6.99 16.38
CA LEU A 70 8.66 -7.02 17.00
C LEU A 70 8.86 -5.96 18.11
N GLY A 71 7.82 -5.21 18.47
CA GLY A 71 7.85 -4.23 19.56
C GLY A 71 8.34 -2.83 19.14
N ALA A 72 8.33 -2.50 17.85
CA ALA A 72 8.63 -1.14 17.41
C ALA A 72 7.62 -0.13 18.00
N ASN A 73 8.10 1.10 18.26
CA ASN A 73 7.24 2.16 18.78
C ASN A 73 6.19 2.58 17.71
N PRO A 74 4.87 2.49 18.01
CA PRO A 74 3.82 2.82 17.04
C PRO A 74 3.86 4.26 16.51
N GLU A 75 4.32 5.22 17.32
CA GLU A 75 4.39 6.62 16.92
C GLU A 75 5.51 6.85 15.89
N VAL A 76 6.66 6.21 16.09
CA VAL A 76 7.78 6.24 15.13
C VAL A 76 7.35 5.63 13.80
N VAL A 77 6.74 4.45 13.86
CA VAL A 77 6.24 3.74 12.68
C VAL A 77 5.18 4.57 11.94
N ARG A 78 4.29 5.27 12.66
CA ARG A 78 3.28 6.17 12.06
C ARG A 78 3.92 7.35 11.35
N HIS A 79 4.90 8.01 11.97
CA HIS A 79 5.61 9.14 11.37
C HIS A 79 6.30 8.74 10.06
N GLU A 80 7.02 7.62 10.05
CA GLU A 80 7.68 7.10 8.84
C GLU A 80 6.68 6.74 7.73
N ALA A 81 5.56 6.08 8.10
CA ALA A 81 4.51 5.74 7.15
C ALA A 81 3.87 7.00 6.53
N GLN A 82 3.68 8.05 7.33
CA GLN A 82 3.13 9.33 6.88
C GLN A 82 4.10 10.05 5.93
N GLU A 83 5.40 10.07 6.25
CA GLU A 83 6.44 10.62 5.35
C GLU A 83 6.47 9.90 4.00
N ASN A 84 6.43 8.57 4.01
CA ASN A 84 6.40 7.76 2.80
C ASN A 84 5.15 8.01 1.96
N ALA A 85 3.98 8.21 2.60
CA ALA A 85 2.76 8.57 1.89
C ALA A 85 2.86 9.93 1.20
N THR A 86 3.49 10.94 1.81
CA THR A 86 3.74 12.25 1.19
C THR A 86 4.70 12.20 0.01
N LYS A 87 5.72 11.33 0.05
CA LYS A 87 6.68 11.16 -1.05
C LYS A 87 6.01 10.57 -2.30
N HIS A 88 5.06 9.66 -2.13
CA HIS A 88 4.30 9.04 -3.24
C HIS A 88 3.15 9.92 -3.79
N ALA A 89 2.81 11.03 -3.13
CA ALA A 89 1.70 11.92 -3.51
C ALA A 89 2.11 13.13 -4.36
N SER A 90 3.38 13.29 -4.74
CA SER A 90 3.82 14.33 -5.68
C SER A 90 3.89 13.79 -7.11
N PRO A 91 2.93 14.10 -8.00
CA PRO A 91 3.14 13.95 -9.43
C PRO A 91 3.91 15.16 -9.96
N ASP A 92 5.01 14.88 -10.64
CA ASP A 92 5.42 15.51 -11.90
C ASP A 92 5.25 17.03 -12.00
N SER A 93 6.34 17.76 -11.73
CA SER A 93 6.47 19.17 -12.09
C SER A 93 6.24 19.34 -13.58
N GLY A 94 5.07 19.86 -13.94
CA GLY A 94 4.69 20.16 -15.31
C GLY A 94 5.78 20.96 -16.02
N THR A 95 6.33 20.40 -17.09
CA THR A 95 7.11 21.18 -18.05
C THR A 95 6.11 22.02 -18.85
N GLU A 96 5.99 23.29 -18.49
CA GLU A 96 5.27 24.30 -19.27
C GLU A 96 6.03 24.52 -20.59
N ILE A 97 5.57 23.89 -21.66
CA ILE A 97 6.01 24.22 -23.03
C ILE A 97 5.04 25.27 -23.56
N GLY A 98 5.40 26.54 -23.42
CA GLY A 98 4.66 27.64 -24.05
C GLY A 98 4.75 27.57 -25.58
N PRO A 99 3.67 27.84 -26.33
CA PRO A 99 3.74 27.87 -27.78
C PRO A 99 4.46 29.13 -28.23
N GLN A 100 5.43 28.97 -29.13
CA GLN A 100 5.88 30.05 -30.02
C GLN A 100 4.93 30.11 -31.22
N GLY A 101 4.37 31.30 -31.47
CA GLY A 101 3.49 31.58 -32.61
C GLY A 101 2.78 32.91 -32.45
#